data_AF-A0A968F641-F1
#
_entry.id   AF-A0A968F641-F1
#
_cell.length_a   1.000
_cell.length_b   1.000
_cell.length_c   1.000
_cell.angle_alpha   90.00
_cell.angle_beta   90.00
_cell.angle_gamma   90.00
#
_symmetry.space_group_name_H-M   'P 1'
#
loop_
_entity.id
_entity.type
_entity.pdbx_description
1 polymer ?
#
loop_
_entity_poly.entity_id
_entity_poly.type
_entity_poly.pdbx_seq_one_letter_code
_entity_poly.pdbx_strand_id
1 'polypeptide(L)' 'MNGKSILIIILAIILVLFLILNSARTEVNFIFFQVRTSTAILIFISAIIGFLIGVVLPYTMRSKSKSKGKSEKV' A
#
# COMPACT_ATOMS: atom_id res chain seq x y z
N MET A 1 8.12 22.97 3.68
CA MET A 1 7.53 21.60 3.71
C MET A 1 6.09 21.75 4.15
N ASN A 2 5.12 21.30 3.34
CA ASN A 2 3.70 21.54 3.63
C ASN A 2 3.26 20.70 4.84
N GLY A 3 2.34 21.19 5.67
CA GLY A 3 1.89 20.47 6.88
C GLY A 3 1.39 19.05 6.59
N LYS A 4 0.82 18.82 5.39
CA LYS A 4 0.44 17.50 4.88
C LYS A 4 1.63 16.55 4.76
N SER A 5 2.79 17.03 4.32
CA SER A 5 4.02 16.24 4.17
C SER A 5 4.61 15.84 5.52
N ILE A 6 4.62 16.76 6.50
CA ILE A 6 5.00 16.44 7.89
C ILE A 6 4.12 15.33 8.45
N LEU A 7 2.81 15.43 8.25
CA LEU A 7 1.84 14.47 8.78
C LEU A 7 2.03 13.08 8.17
N ILE A 8 2.32 12.99 6.87
CA ILE A 8 2.63 11.73 6.19
C ILE A 8 3.91 11.09 6.75
N ILE A 9 4.96 11.88 7.00
CA ILE A 9 6.22 11.37 7.57
C ILE A 9 5.99 10.81 8.97
N ILE A 10 5.27 11.53 9.83
CA ILE A 10 4.93 11.08 11.18
C ILE A 10 4.14 9.76 11.13
N LEU A 11 3.14 9.67 10.25
CA LEU A 11 2.32 8.48 10.10
C LEU A 11 3.15 7.27 9.63
N ALA A 12 4.08 7.48 8.70
CA ALA A 12 5.00 6.44 8.25
C ALA A 12 5.92 5.95 9.37
N ILE A 13 6.44 6.84 10.22
CA ILE A 13 7.27 6.47 11.38
C ILE A 13 6.46 5.62 12.36
N ILE A 14 5.24 6.06 12.71
CA ILE A 14 4.34 5.32 13.61
C ILE A 14 4.05 3.92 13.08
N LEU A 15 3.82 3.79 11.78
CA LEU A 15 3.56 2.51 11.11
C LEU A 15 4.76 1.56 11.22
N VAL A 16 5.97 2.07 11.00
CA VAL A 16 7.21 1.27 11.16
C VAL A 16 7.40 0.85 12.61
N LEU A 17 7.19 1.76 13.57
CA LEU A 17 7.27 1.44 14.99
C LEU A 17 6.22 0.40 15.39
N PHE A 18 5.00 0.50 14.88
CA PHE A 18 3.94 -0.49 15.09
C PHE A 18 4.38 -1.88 14.62
N LEU A 19 4.99 -1.98 13.43
CA LEU A 19 5.51 -3.25 12.92
C LEU A 19 6.60 -3.85 13.83
N ILE A 20 7.57 -3.05 14.24
CA ILE A 20 8.70 -3.52 15.06
C ILE A 20 8.24 -3.89 16.47
N LEU A 21 7.45 -3.03 17.11
CA LEU A 21 6.99 -3.23 18.49
C LEU A 21 5.96 -4.37 18.58
N ASN A 22 5.20 -4.62 17.52
CA ASN A 22 4.26 -5.73 17.42
C ASN A 22 4.85 -6.94 16.64
N SER A 23 6.19 -7.05 16.59
CA SER A 23 6.89 -8.18 15.95
C SER A 23 6.87 -9.48 16.77
N ALA A 24 5.82 -9.72 17.57
CA ALA A 24 5.58 -11.01 18.19
C ALA A 24 5.47 -12.08 17.09
N ARG A 25 6.34 -13.10 17.14
CA ARG A 25 6.33 -14.20 16.17
C ARG A 25 5.12 -15.07 16.42
N THR A 26 4.15 -15.01 15.50
CA THR A 26 2.94 -15.81 15.55
C THR A 26 2.97 -16.82 14.40
N GLU A 27 2.48 -18.04 14.65
CA GLU A 27 2.24 -18.98 13.56
C GLU A 27 1.05 -18.53 12.73
N VAL A 28 1.28 -18.28 11.44
CA VAL A 28 0.21 -17.99 10.49
C VAL A 28 0.04 -19.18 9.56
N ASN A 29 -1.18 -19.73 9.55
CA ASN A 29 -1.59 -20.81 8.67
C ASN A 29 -2.22 -20.22 7.41
N PHE A 30 -1.54 -20.34 6.28
CA PHE A 30 -2.14 -20.09 4.97
C PHE A 30 -2.79 -21.36 4.44
N ILE A 31 -3.60 -21.22 3.39
CA ILE A 31 -4.36 -22.32 2.76
C ILE A 31 -3.44 -23.47 2.34
N PHE A 32 -2.21 -23.17 1.92
CA PHE A 32 -1.26 -24.16 1.38
C PHE A 32 0.02 -24.34 2.19
N PHE A 33 0.31 -23.47 3.15
CA PHE A 33 1.58 -23.51 3.90
C PHE A 33 1.49 -22.71 5.21
N GLN A 34 2.44 -22.93 6.10
CA GLN A 34 2.51 -22.24 7.40
C GLN A 34 3.80 -21.44 7.50
N VAL A 35 3.72 -20.24 8.06
CA VAL A 35 4.89 -19.36 8.23
C VAL A 35 4.91 -18.80 9.65
N ARG A 36 6.06 -18.89 10.32
CA ARG A 36 6.33 -18.15 11.56
C ARG A 36 6.84 -16.76 11.21
N THR A 37 5.98 -15.76 11.32
CA THR A 37 6.34 -14.36 11.13
C THR A 37 5.48 -13.48 12.03
N SER A 38 5.73 -12.17 12.04
CA SER A 38 4.82 -11.25 12.71
C SER A 38 3.56 -11.08 11.87
N THR A 39 2.39 -11.28 12.49
CA THR A 39 1.08 -11.00 11.87
C THR A 39 0.99 -9.55 11.38
N ALA A 40 1.62 -8.61 12.09
CA ALA A 40 1.64 -7.20 11.71
C ALA A 40 2.37 -6.97 10.37
N ILE A 41 3.53 -7.61 10.16
CA ILE A 41 4.25 -7.58 8.88
C ILE A 41 3.37 -8.11 7.75
N LEU A 42 2.65 -9.20 8.03
CA LEU A 42 1.80 -9.87 7.05
C LEU A 42 0.62 -9.00 6.61
N ILE A 43 -0.07 -8.41 7.57
CA ILE A 43 -1.16 -7.46 7.33
C ILE A 43 -0.64 -6.27 6.54
N PHE A 44 0.51 -5.71 6.92
CA PHE A 44 1.07 -4.55 6.25
C PHE A 44 1.43 -4.80 4.79
N ILE A 45 2.06 -5.94 4.48
CA ILE A 45 2.36 -6.34 3.10
C ILE A 45 1.06 -6.50 2.30
N SER A 46 0.04 -7.17 2.88
CA SER A 46 -1.25 -7.35 2.21
C SER A 46 -1.94 -6.01 1.91
N ALA A 47 -1.87 -5.05 2.83
CA ALA A 47 -2.42 -3.71 2.66
C ALA A 47 -1.70 -2.93 1.55
N ILE A 48 -0.37 -3.01 1.48
CA ILE A 48 0.41 -2.41 0.38
C ILE A 48 -0.02 -3.00 -0.97
N ILE A 49 -0.11 -4.32 -1.07
CA ILE A 49 -0.51 -4.99 -2.32
C ILE A 49 -1.92 -4.56 -2.72
N GLY A 50 -2.87 -4.58 -1.79
CA GLY A 50 -4.24 -4.13 -2.03
C GLY A 50 -4.32 -2.66 -2.44
N PHE A 51 -3.53 -1.78 -1.83
CA PHE A 51 -3.45 -0.36 -2.18
C PHE A 51 -2.86 -0.13 -3.58
N LEU A 52 -1.77 -0.83 -3.93
CA LEU A 52 -1.15 -0.75 -5.25
C LEU A 52 -2.14 -1.18 -6.35
N ILE A 53 -2.87 -2.26 -6.14
CA ILE A 53 -3.88 -2.77 -7.07
C ILE A 53 -5.11 -1.86 -7.14
N GLY A 54 -5.66 -1.47 -5.98
CA GLY A 54 -6.93 -0.75 -5.91
C GLY A 54 -6.84 0.74 -6.22
N VAL A 55 -5.68 1.37 -5.99
CA VAL A 55 -5.53 2.84 -6.11
C VAL A 55 -4.50 3.21 -7.18
N VAL A 56 -3.30 2.65 -7.13
CA VAL A 56 -2.19 3.09 -8.00
C VAL A 56 -2.38 2.62 -9.45
N LEU A 57 -2.71 1.35 -9.66
CA LEU A 57 -2.99 0.78 -10.99
C LEU A 57 -4.09 1.55 -11.77
N PRO A 58 -5.29 1.78 -11.23
CA PRO A 58 -6.33 2.52 -11.95
C PRO A 58 -6.01 4.01 -12.15
N TYR A 59 -5.29 4.64 -11.22
CA TYR A 59 -4.88 6.04 -11.36
C TYR A 59 -3.89 6.22 -12.51
N THR A 60 -2.91 5.32 -12.66
CA THR A 60 -1.94 5.35 -13.76
C THR A 60 -2.57 5.00 -15.11
N MET A 61 -3.53 4.06 -15.15
CA MET A 61 -4.23 3.70 -16.38
C MET A 61 -5.21 4.78 -16.86
N ARG A 62 -5.92 5.48 -15.96
CA ARG A 62 -6.83 6.57 -16.33
C ARG A 62 -6.13 7.80 -16.92
N SER A 63 -4.88 8.05 -16.54
CA SER A 63 -4.13 9.21 -17.05
C SER A 63 -3.83 9.13 -18.56
N LYS A 64 -3.68 7.93 -19.12
CA LYS A 64 -3.42 7.76 -20.56
C LYS A 64 -4.66 7.92 -21.46
N SER A 65 -5.88 7.88 -20.90
CA SER A 65 -7.11 7.90 -21.70
C SER A 65 -7.62 9.32 -22.05
N LYS A 66 -7.00 10.40 -21.55
CA LYS A 66 -7.42 11.78 -21.89
C LYS A 66 -6.72 12.39 -23.11
N SER A 67 -5.72 11.71 -23.69
CA SER A 67 -4.93 12.27 -24.82
C SER A 67 -5.44 11.93 -26.22
N LYS A 68 -6.48 11.09 -26.39
CA LYS A 68 -6.96 10.66 -27.73
C LYS A 68 -8.31 11.25 -28.19
N GLY A 69 -9.00 12.04 -27.36
CA GLY A 69 -10.35 12.53 -27.67
C GLY A 69 -10.45 13.91 -28.35
N LYS A 70 -9.33 14.57 -28.73
CA LYS A 70 -9.34 15.95 -29.25
C LYS A 70 -8.79 16.09 -30.67
N SER A 71 -8.80 15.02 -31.47
CA SER A 71 -8.34 15.07 -32.87
C SER A 71 -9.39 14.68 -33.91
N GLU A 72 -10.65 14.47 -33.51
CA GLU A 72 -11.76 14.07 -34.42
C GLU A 72 -12.86 15.15 -34.54
N LYS A 73 -12.56 16.38 -34.10
CA LYS A 73 -13.42 17.56 -34.33
C LYS A 73 -12.56 18.76 -34.72
N VAL A 74 -11.91 18.68 -35.87
CA VAL A 74 -11.40 19.85 -36.61
C VAL A 74 -11.88 19.71 -38.05
#